data_AF-A0AAV1Y5E7-F1
#
_entry.id   AF-A0AAV1Y5E7-F1
#
_cell.length_a   1.000
_cell.length_b   1.000
_cell.length_c   1.000
_cell.angle_alpha   90.00
_cell.angle_beta   90.00
_cell.angle_gamma   90.00
#
_symmetry.space_group_name_H-M   'P 1'
#
loop_
_entity.id
_entity.type
_entity.pdbx_description
1 polymer ?
#
loop_
_entity_poly.entity_id
_entity_poly.type
_entity_poly.pdbx_seq_one_letter_code
_entity_poly.pdbx_strand_id
1 'polypeptide(L)'
;MVDYVSSDDGYQYSDDQDFSADAYESDETDYQLVTTKASSTMVVTKESLLDAQREDLRSVMDMLSVKEQHARILLIYHRWDVEKLFAVYADNGVAHLFAEAGVALDKHHHSNSLVHALIMCEICIEDIPSDEATRMDCGHCFCNTCWTSHFVVKINEGQSKRIRCMAHKCYSVCDEAVVRTLLGRKHPDMVEKYERFLFESYIEDNKRIKWCPSIPNCGNAIRVEDDELHEVECACGLQFCFSCLSEAHSPCSCLMWELWAKKCQDESETVNWITGNTKPCPKCHKPVEKSGGCNLVSCICGQAFCWVCGGATGRNHTWSSIAGHSCGRYKEEKSAERAKRDLSRYMHYHSRYKAHTDSFKLESKLEETIQKRIDISEEKGSKLRDYSWVTNGLSKLFRSRRILSYSYAFAFYMFGDELFKGEMQETQREIKQNLFEDQQQQLEANVEKISKILAEPFDIFPDDKILEIRMQIINLSTVIDKLCQKMYDCIENDLLGCLQKTHDIALYKSNGIERASEHSVLSNKG
;
A
#
# COMPACT_ATOMS: atom_id res chain seq x y z
N MET A 1 -57.43 60.24 -3.04
CA MET A 1 -58.66 60.05 -3.83
C MET A 1 -58.74 58.56 -4.11
N VAL A 2 -59.68 57.93 -3.41
CA VAL A 2 -60.22 56.56 -3.52
C VAL A 2 -59.31 55.37 -3.18
N ASP A 3 -59.65 54.79 -2.03
CA ASP A 3 -59.39 53.44 -1.55
C ASP A 3 -59.93 52.35 -2.49
N TYR A 4 -59.35 51.15 -2.41
CA TYR A 4 -60.15 49.92 -2.50
C TYR A 4 -59.57 48.83 -1.60
N VAL A 5 -60.44 48.28 -0.78
CA VAL A 5 -60.22 47.35 0.32
C VAL A 5 -60.99 46.05 0.00
N SER A 6 -60.37 44.91 0.32
CA SER A 6 -60.99 43.62 0.74
C SER A 6 -61.75 42.77 -0.29
N SER A 7 -61.40 41.49 -0.41
CA SER A 7 -62.15 40.43 0.29
C SER A 7 -61.42 39.08 0.35
N ASP A 8 -61.62 38.47 1.50
CA ASP A 8 -61.24 37.15 2.02
C ASP A 8 -61.96 35.99 1.31
N ASP A 9 -61.36 34.80 1.31
CA ASP A 9 -62.07 33.51 1.43
C ASP A 9 -61.06 32.35 1.58
N GLY A 10 -61.09 31.73 2.76
CA GLY A 10 -60.33 30.53 3.09
C GLY A 10 -61.00 29.25 2.61
N TYR A 11 -60.18 28.22 2.37
CA TYR A 11 -60.60 26.82 2.33
C TYR A 11 -59.59 25.96 3.07
N GLN A 12 -60.10 25.20 4.04
CA GLN A 12 -59.40 24.24 4.89
C GLN A 12 -60.05 22.87 4.70
N TYR A 13 -59.31 21.87 4.20
CA TYR A 13 -59.54 20.41 4.26
C TYR A 13 -58.29 19.75 3.65
N SER A 14 -57.77 18.57 4.00
CA SER A 14 -57.84 17.62 5.11
C SER A 14 -56.75 16.58 4.78
N ASP A 15 -56.30 15.86 5.79
CA ASP A 15 -55.42 14.69 5.71
C ASP A 15 -55.90 13.61 4.70
N ASP A 16 -54.97 12.68 4.43
CA ASP A 16 -55.11 11.36 3.79
C ASP A 16 -54.71 11.29 2.30
N GLN A 17 -53.44 10.97 2.05
CA GLN A 17 -53.08 10.11 0.92
C GLN A 17 -52.14 8.99 1.36
N ASP A 18 -52.75 7.81 1.46
CA ASP A 18 -52.17 6.47 1.45
C ASP A 18 -50.96 6.40 0.50
N PHE A 19 -49.79 6.07 1.05
CA PHE A 19 -48.72 5.46 0.25
C PHE A 19 -49.01 3.96 0.18
N SER A 20 -49.56 3.53 -0.96
CA SER A 20 -49.76 2.12 -1.28
C SER A 20 -48.43 1.38 -1.24
N ALA A 21 -48.42 0.28 -0.48
CA ALA A 21 -47.38 -0.72 -0.49
C ALA A 21 -47.46 -1.50 -1.80
N ASP A 22 -46.67 -1.09 -2.80
CA ASP A 22 -46.41 -1.96 -3.95
C ASP A 22 -45.34 -2.97 -3.57
N ALA A 23 -45.81 -4.21 -3.42
CA ALA A 23 -45.04 -5.42 -3.31
C ALA A 23 -44.12 -5.56 -4.53
N TYR A 24 -42.82 -5.43 -4.30
CA TYR A 24 -41.82 -5.94 -5.22
C TYR A 24 -41.58 -7.42 -4.90
N GLU A 25 -41.81 -8.23 -5.94
CA GLU A 25 -41.69 -9.67 -5.96
C GLU A 25 -40.33 -10.12 -5.42
N SER A 26 -40.39 -11.14 -4.56
CA SER A 26 -39.27 -11.91 -4.08
C SER A 26 -38.62 -12.66 -5.24
N ASP A 27 -37.52 -12.13 -5.77
CA ASP A 27 -36.64 -12.88 -6.66
C ASP A 27 -35.66 -13.69 -5.79
N GLU A 28 -35.99 -14.96 -5.55
CA GLU A 28 -35.10 -15.95 -4.97
C GLU A 28 -33.89 -16.13 -5.90
N THR A 29 -32.84 -15.35 -5.67
CA THR A 29 -31.56 -15.51 -6.35
C THR A 29 -30.70 -16.51 -5.57
N ASP A 30 -30.74 -17.74 -6.07
CA ASP A 30 -29.76 -18.81 -6.02
C ASP A 30 -28.50 -18.55 -5.15
N TYR A 31 -28.43 -19.23 -3.99
CA TYR A 31 -27.24 -19.33 -3.16
C TYR A 31 -26.16 -20.12 -3.91
N GLN A 32 -25.46 -19.48 -4.84
CA GLN A 32 -24.18 -20.00 -5.30
C GLN A 32 -23.16 -19.85 -4.18
N LEU A 33 -22.70 -20.99 -3.67
CA LEU A 33 -21.51 -21.10 -2.84
C LEU A 33 -20.41 -20.24 -3.47
N VAL A 34 -20.08 -19.14 -2.79
CA VAL A 34 -18.86 -18.38 -3.07
C VAL A 34 -17.72 -19.34 -2.75
N THR A 35 -17.19 -19.97 -3.79
CA THR A 35 -15.88 -20.61 -3.71
C THR A 35 -14.91 -19.51 -3.29
N THR A 36 -14.40 -19.61 -2.06
CA THR A 36 -13.32 -18.74 -1.57
C THR A 36 -12.17 -18.83 -2.54
N LYS A 37 -12.03 -17.83 -3.42
CA LYS A 37 -10.85 -17.67 -4.27
C LYS A 37 -9.66 -17.61 -3.30
N ALA A 38 -8.69 -18.51 -3.46
CA ALA A 38 -7.48 -18.48 -2.65
C ALA A 38 -6.87 -17.07 -2.71
N SER A 39 -6.38 -16.54 -1.59
CA SER A 39 -5.77 -15.21 -1.57
C SER A 39 -4.60 -15.18 -2.56
N SER A 40 -4.54 -14.15 -3.42
CA SER A 40 -3.43 -13.92 -4.36
C SER A 40 -2.13 -13.50 -3.63
N THR A 41 -2.20 -13.28 -2.31
CA THR A 41 -1.09 -12.85 -1.46
C THR A 41 -0.79 -13.84 -0.35
N MET A 42 0.48 -14.25 -0.26
CA MET A 42 0.94 -15.24 0.71
C MET A 42 2.07 -14.69 1.59
N VAL A 43 2.05 -15.05 2.88
CA VAL A 43 3.17 -14.80 3.78
C VAL A 43 4.18 -15.92 3.60
N VAL A 44 5.42 -15.53 3.29
CA VAL A 44 6.56 -16.42 3.22
C VAL A 44 7.44 -16.13 4.42
N THR A 45 7.48 -17.08 5.36
CA THR A 45 8.40 -17.03 6.51
C THR A 45 9.84 -17.19 6.02
N LYS A 46 10.82 -16.83 6.84
CA LYS A 46 12.25 -17.02 6.50
C LYS A 46 12.59 -18.47 6.12
N GLU A 47 11.97 -19.45 6.77
CA GLU A 47 12.17 -20.88 6.49
C GLU A 47 11.56 -21.28 5.15
N SER A 48 10.32 -20.84 4.89
CA SER A 48 9.64 -21.07 3.61
C SER A 48 10.33 -20.36 2.43
N LEU A 49 10.95 -19.19 2.67
CA LEU A 49 11.72 -18.47 1.65
C LEU A 49 12.92 -19.28 1.15
N LEU A 50 13.61 -20.00 2.05
CA LEU A 50 14.73 -20.87 1.67
C LEU A 50 14.26 -22.09 0.87
N ASP A 51 13.05 -22.57 1.13
CA ASP A 51 12.46 -23.68 0.39
C ASP A 51 11.99 -23.22 -0.99
N ALA A 52 11.33 -22.07 -1.08
CA ALA A 52 10.92 -21.44 -2.35
C ALA A 52 12.12 -21.14 -3.25
N GLN A 53 13.19 -20.57 -2.71
CA GLN A 53 14.44 -20.35 -3.47
C GLN A 53 15.02 -21.67 -3.99
N ARG A 54 14.99 -22.73 -3.18
CA ARG A 54 15.47 -24.07 -3.58
C ARG A 54 14.59 -24.69 -4.65
N GLU A 55 13.29 -24.46 -4.61
CA GLU A 55 12.34 -24.93 -5.64
C GLU A 55 12.59 -24.23 -6.97
N ASP A 56 12.74 -22.90 -6.98
CA ASP A 56 13.07 -22.14 -8.20
C ASP A 56 14.41 -22.58 -8.80
N LEU A 57 15.43 -22.81 -7.95
CA LEU A 57 16.72 -23.37 -8.37
C LEU A 57 16.56 -24.75 -9.01
N ARG A 58 15.82 -25.67 -8.37
CA ARG A 58 15.58 -27.03 -8.89
C ARG A 58 14.83 -26.99 -10.21
N SER A 59 13.80 -26.16 -10.32
CA SER A 59 13.03 -25.99 -11.56
C SER A 59 13.92 -25.62 -12.75
N VAL A 60 14.83 -24.65 -12.56
CA VAL A 60 15.78 -24.24 -13.61
C VAL A 60 16.84 -25.32 -13.87
N MET A 61 17.34 -25.97 -12.83
CA MET A 61 18.30 -27.08 -12.96
C MET A 61 17.73 -28.22 -13.80
N ASP A 62 16.50 -28.64 -13.51
CA ASP A 62 15.84 -29.77 -14.18
C ASP A 62 15.46 -29.40 -15.62
N MET A 63 14.88 -28.22 -15.84
CA MET A 63 14.46 -27.77 -17.17
C MET A 63 15.63 -27.57 -18.14
N LEU A 64 16.75 -27.00 -17.67
CA LEU A 64 17.91 -26.70 -18.50
C LEU A 64 19.01 -27.78 -18.41
N SER A 65 18.87 -28.76 -17.52
CA SER A 65 19.89 -29.78 -17.22
C SER A 65 21.25 -29.17 -16.85
N VAL A 66 21.25 -28.20 -15.94
CA VAL A 66 22.44 -27.44 -15.53
C VAL A 66 22.82 -27.67 -14.07
N LYS A 67 24.10 -27.43 -13.74
CA LYS A 67 24.58 -27.42 -12.35
C LYS A 67 23.92 -26.28 -11.57
N GLU A 68 23.78 -26.45 -10.26
CA GLU A 68 23.19 -25.46 -9.34
C GLU A 68 23.81 -24.06 -9.50
N GLN A 69 25.14 -23.98 -9.63
CA GLN A 69 25.85 -22.72 -9.81
C GLN A 69 25.39 -21.96 -11.07
N HIS A 70 25.15 -22.66 -12.18
CA HIS A 70 24.68 -22.04 -13.42
C HIS A 70 23.23 -21.62 -13.29
N ALA A 71 22.37 -22.47 -12.71
CA ALA A 71 20.97 -22.11 -12.45
C ALA A 71 20.87 -20.85 -11.59
N ARG A 72 21.69 -20.73 -10.53
CA ARG A 72 21.73 -19.55 -9.67
C ARG A 72 22.19 -18.29 -10.41
N ILE A 73 23.24 -18.37 -11.23
CA ILE A 73 23.71 -17.23 -12.04
C ILE A 73 22.61 -16.76 -13.00
N LEU A 74 21.92 -17.71 -13.66
CA LEU A 74 20.82 -17.41 -14.58
C LEU A 74 19.65 -16.75 -13.83
N LEU A 75 19.25 -17.30 -12.69
CA LEU A 75 18.19 -16.73 -11.86
C LEU A 75 18.54 -15.33 -11.39
N ILE A 76 19.73 -15.10 -10.84
CA ILE A 76 20.19 -13.77 -10.43
C ILE A 76 20.20 -12.80 -11.62
N TYR A 77 20.66 -13.22 -12.80
CA TYR A 77 20.66 -12.40 -14.01
C TYR A 77 19.26 -11.97 -14.43
N HIS A 78 18.30 -12.91 -14.38
CA HIS A 78 16.90 -12.67 -14.68
C HIS A 78 16.10 -12.15 -13.47
N ARG A 79 16.77 -11.73 -12.39
CA ARG A 79 16.14 -11.19 -11.16
C ARG A 79 15.11 -12.14 -10.53
N TRP A 80 15.40 -13.44 -10.58
CA TRP A 80 14.58 -14.52 -10.09
C TRP A 80 13.19 -14.65 -10.77
N ASP A 81 13.02 -14.05 -11.95
CA ASP A 81 11.84 -14.23 -12.79
C ASP A 81 12.00 -15.50 -13.66
N VAL A 82 11.49 -16.62 -13.14
CA VAL A 82 11.58 -17.95 -13.78
C VAL A 82 10.84 -17.97 -15.11
N GLU A 83 9.67 -17.34 -15.19
CA GLU A 83 8.85 -17.27 -16.41
C GLU A 83 9.60 -16.54 -17.52
N LYS A 84 10.20 -15.38 -17.20
CA LYS A 84 11.02 -14.62 -18.14
C LYS A 84 12.25 -15.39 -18.59
N LEU A 85 12.91 -16.11 -17.68
CA LEU A 85 14.07 -16.95 -18.02
C LEU A 85 13.68 -18.04 -19.03
N PHE A 86 12.56 -18.74 -18.79
CA PHE A 86 12.09 -19.77 -19.71
C PHE A 86 11.58 -19.21 -21.04
N ALA A 87 10.97 -18.03 -21.06
CA ALA A 87 10.61 -17.35 -22.31
C ALA A 87 11.85 -17.03 -23.16
N VAL A 88 12.90 -16.45 -22.55
CA VAL A 88 14.17 -16.16 -23.26
C VAL A 88 14.84 -17.45 -23.75
N TYR A 89 14.78 -18.51 -22.95
CA TYR A 89 15.28 -19.83 -23.35
C TYR A 89 14.53 -20.39 -24.56
N ALA A 90 13.19 -20.32 -24.57
CA ALA A 90 12.36 -20.80 -25.66
C ALA A 90 12.64 -20.04 -26.97
N ASP A 91 12.85 -18.73 -26.90
CA ASP A 91 13.07 -17.88 -28.08
C ASP A 91 14.49 -17.98 -28.65
N ASN A 92 15.52 -18.00 -27.77
CA ASN A 92 16.92 -17.79 -28.17
C ASN A 92 17.85 -18.99 -27.87
N GLY A 93 17.37 -19.98 -27.10
CA GLY A 93 18.13 -21.18 -26.73
C GLY A 93 19.17 -20.98 -25.63
N VAL A 94 19.77 -22.09 -25.16
CA VAL A 94 20.70 -22.13 -24.01
C VAL A 94 21.96 -21.30 -24.24
N ALA A 95 22.52 -21.32 -25.46
CA ALA A 95 23.81 -20.69 -25.74
C ALA A 95 23.75 -19.16 -25.59
N HIS A 96 22.64 -18.54 -26.03
CA HIS A 96 22.40 -17.12 -25.86
C HIS A 96 22.20 -16.77 -24.38
N LEU A 97 21.33 -17.52 -23.71
CA LEU A 97 21.02 -17.37 -22.29
C LEU A 97 22.30 -17.38 -21.42
N PHE A 98 23.22 -18.31 -21.69
CA PHE A 98 24.48 -18.44 -20.95
C PHE A 98 25.43 -17.28 -21.24
N ALA A 99 25.57 -16.88 -22.51
CA ALA A 99 26.46 -15.80 -22.89
C ALA A 99 26.07 -14.46 -22.25
N GLU A 100 24.77 -14.15 -22.21
CA GLU A 100 24.25 -12.92 -21.59
C GLU A 100 24.45 -12.89 -20.07
N ALA A 101 24.23 -14.04 -19.42
CA ALA A 101 24.40 -14.18 -17.98
C ALA A 101 25.87 -14.27 -17.54
N GLY A 102 26.80 -14.50 -18.47
CA GLY A 102 28.23 -14.71 -18.18
C GLY A 102 28.53 -16.11 -17.67
N VAL A 103 27.74 -17.11 -18.06
CA VAL A 103 28.01 -18.52 -17.80
C VAL A 103 28.93 -19.05 -18.90
N ALA A 104 30.08 -19.60 -18.53
CA ALA A 104 30.98 -20.20 -19.50
C ALA A 104 30.36 -21.49 -20.04
N LEU A 105 30.25 -21.60 -21.37
CA LEU A 105 29.91 -22.88 -22.00
C LEU A 105 31.14 -23.77 -21.94
N ASP A 106 30.97 -24.94 -21.34
CA ASP A 106 31.99 -25.94 -21.11
C ASP A 106 32.47 -26.56 -22.44
N LYS A 107 33.27 -25.79 -23.20
CA LYS A 107 33.83 -26.20 -24.50
C LYS A 107 35.26 -26.72 -24.39
N HIS A 108 35.82 -26.82 -23.18
CA HIS A 108 37.22 -27.18 -22.96
C HIS A 108 37.42 -28.17 -21.80
N HIS A 109 36.58 -29.19 -21.70
CA HIS A 109 37.04 -30.44 -21.12
C HIS A 109 37.74 -31.26 -22.22
N HIS A 110 39.02 -31.56 -21.98
CA HIS A 110 39.95 -32.35 -22.81
C HIS A 110 40.86 -31.58 -23.77
N SER A 111 41.67 -30.68 -23.21
CA SER A 111 43.09 -30.70 -23.55
C SER A 111 43.85 -31.09 -22.30
N ASN A 112 44.23 -32.37 -22.19
CA ASN A 112 45.26 -32.83 -21.25
C ASN A 112 46.57 -32.11 -21.59
N SER A 113 46.70 -30.87 -21.15
CA SER A 113 47.97 -30.17 -21.16
C SER A 113 48.72 -30.62 -19.92
N LEU A 114 49.96 -31.07 -20.14
CA LEU A 114 50.87 -31.62 -19.15
C LEU A 114 50.80 -30.81 -17.84
N VAL A 115 50.65 -31.50 -16.70
CA VAL A 115 50.74 -30.89 -15.37
C VAL A 115 52.12 -30.26 -15.19
N HIS A 116 52.25 -28.98 -15.55
CA HIS A 116 53.40 -28.19 -15.15
C HIS A 116 53.39 -28.12 -13.62
N ALA A 117 54.51 -28.48 -12.98
CA ALA A 117 54.62 -28.45 -11.52
C ALA A 117 54.42 -27.05 -10.93
N LEU A 118 54.68 -26.01 -11.73
CA LEU A 118 54.53 -24.59 -11.37
C LEU A 118 53.76 -23.84 -12.47
N ILE A 119 52.87 -22.95 -12.06
CA ILE A 119 52.04 -22.08 -12.89
C ILE A 119 52.34 -20.63 -12.49
N MET A 120 52.66 -19.77 -13.46
CA MET A 120 52.84 -18.34 -13.20
C MET A 120 51.48 -17.64 -13.09
N CYS A 121 51.25 -16.95 -11.97
CA CYS A 121 50.04 -16.18 -11.74
C CYS A 121 50.14 -14.78 -12.36
N GLU A 122 49.29 -14.45 -13.34
CA GLU A 122 49.35 -13.15 -14.04
C GLU A 122 48.91 -11.94 -13.18
N ILE A 123 48.46 -12.16 -11.94
CA ILE A 123 48.04 -11.09 -11.03
C ILE A 123 49.18 -10.67 -10.09
N CYS A 124 49.81 -11.63 -9.41
CA CYS A 124 50.95 -11.36 -8.52
C CYS A 124 52.32 -11.54 -9.19
N ILE A 125 52.36 -12.14 -10.37
CA ILE A 125 53.57 -12.44 -11.16
C ILE A 125 54.51 -13.41 -10.41
N GLU A 126 53.94 -14.35 -9.66
CA GLU A 126 54.67 -15.38 -8.92
C GLU A 126 54.46 -16.78 -9.54
N ASP A 127 55.48 -17.64 -9.47
CA ASP A 127 55.39 -19.05 -9.85
C ASP A 127 54.85 -19.89 -8.68
N ILE A 128 53.68 -20.49 -8.87
CA ILE A 128 52.90 -21.14 -7.82
C ILE A 128 52.70 -22.62 -8.13
N PRO A 129 52.81 -23.52 -7.14
CA PRO A 129 52.46 -24.93 -7.31
C PRO A 129 51.05 -25.11 -7.88
N SER A 130 50.87 -26.11 -8.75
CA SER A 130 49.57 -26.32 -9.42
C SER A 130 48.41 -26.62 -8.45
N ASP A 131 48.68 -27.12 -7.24
CA ASP A 131 47.71 -27.38 -6.17
C ASP A 131 47.33 -26.12 -5.37
N GLU A 132 48.13 -25.06 -5.47
CA GLU A 132 47.87 -23.74 -4.90
C GLU A 132 47.24 -22.76 -5.91
N ALA A 133 46.89 -23.23 -7.11
CA ALA A 133 46.21 -22.47 -8.14
C ALA A 133 44.82 -23.07 -8.46
N THR A 134 43.86 -22.20 -8.77
CA THR A 134 42.50 -22.61 -9.16
C THR A 134 42.18 -22.09 -10.55
N ARG A 135 41.68 -22.99 -11.40
CA ARG A 135 41.14 -22.71 -12.73
C ARG A 135 39.62 -22.63 -12.68
N MET A 136 39.06 -21.59 -13.28
CA MET A 136 37.60 -21.38 -13.42
C MET A 136 37.05 -22.01 -14.70
N ASP A 137 35.73 -22.12 -14.81
CA ASP A 137 35.03 -22.62 -16.01
C ASP A 137 35.32 -21.81 -17.28
N CYS A 138 35.76 -20.54 -17.15
CA CYS A 138 36.23 -19.73 -18.27
C CYS A 138 37.64 -20.10 -18.76
N GLY A 139 38.30 -21.07 -18.13
CA GLY A 139 39.64 -21.56 -18.47
C GLY A 139 40.80 -20.79 -17.84
N HIS A 140 40.55 -19.62 -17.24
CA HIS A 140 41.60 -18.81 -16.59
C HIS A 140 42.00 -19.38 -15.23
N CYS A 141 43.29 -19.33 -14.91
CA CYS A 141 43.88 -19.93 -13.72
C CYS A 141 44.76 -18.91 -12.98
N PHE A 142 44.56 -18.77 -11.67
CA PHE A 142 45.34 -17.87 -10.82
C PHE A 142 45.59 -18.52 -9.46
N CYS A 143 46.53 -17.99 -8.70
CA CYS A 143 46.83 -18.49 -7.37
C CYS A 143 45.66 -18.26 -6.41
N ASN A 144 45.53 -19.16 -5.43
CA ASN A 144 44.44 -19.14 -4.46
C ASN A 144 44.44 -17.85 -3.62
N THR A 145 45.61 -17.26 -3.35
CA THR A 145 45.74 -16.00 -2.61
C THR A 145 45.15 -14.80 -3.35
N CYS A 146 45.39 -14.69 -4.67
CA CYS A 146 44.78 -13.66 -5.51
C CYS A 146 43.27 -13.85 -5.63
N TRP A 147 42.80 -15.09 -5.83
CA TRP A 147 41.36 -15.38 -5.85
C TRP A 147 40.67 -15.00 -4.54
N THR A 148 41.20 -15.44 -3.40
CA THR A 148 40.64 -15.12 -2.09
C THR A 148 40.58 -13.60 -1.87
N SER A 149 41.66 -12.87 -2.18
CA SER A 149 41.70 -11.41 -2.05
C SER A 149 40.65 -10.73 -2.93
N HIS A 150 40.52 -11.17 -4.19
CA HIS A 150 39.52 -10.65 -5.12
C HIS A 150 38.08 -10.87 -4.62
N PHE A 151 37.77 -12.06 -4.11
CA PHE A 151 36.45 -12.35 -3.54
C PHE A 151 36.15 -11.49 -2.33
N VAL A 152 37.10 -11.34 -1.41
CA VAL A 152 36.93 -10.49 -0.21
C VAL A 152 36.60 -9.05 -0.61
N VAL A 153 37.36 -8.48 -1.56
CA VAL A 153 37.11 -7.12 -2.07
C VAL A 153 35.73 -7.04 -2.72
N LYS A 154 35.39 -7.96 -3.62
CA LYS A 154 34.13 -7.92 -4.36
C LYS A 154 32.90 -8.08 -3.46
N ILE A 155 32.97 -8.92 -2.43
CA ILE A 155 31.92 -9.06 -1.43
C ILE A 155 31.76 -7.78 -0.61
N ASN A 156 32.87 -7.15 -0.22
CA ASN A 156 32.83 -5.89 0.54
C ASN A 156 32.33 -4.71 -0.30
N GLU A 157 32.56 -4.70 -1.61
CA GLU A 157 32.00 -3.73 -2.57
C GLU A 157 30.51 -3.97 -2.89
N GLY A 158 29.86 -4.99 -2.30
CA GLY A 158 28.46 -5.34 -2.58
C GLY A 158 28.24 -6.03 -3.93
N GLN A 159 29.31 -6.49 -4.60
CA GLN A 159 29.26 -7.19 -5.89
C GLN A 159 29.24 -8.73 -5.74
N SER A 160 28.80 -9.22 -4.59
CA SER A 160 28.70 -10.66 -4.26
C SER A 160 27.81 -11.43 -5.24
N LYS A 161 26.74 -10.82 -5.75
CA LYS A 161 25.76 -11.48 -6.62
C LYS A 161 26.34 -11.98 -7.96
N ARG A 162 27.38 -11.31 -8.50
CA ARG A 162 27.99 -11.62 -9.82
C ARG A 162 29.48 -11.30 -9.85
N ILE A 163 30.27 -12.02 -9.05
CA ILE A 163 31.73 -11.86 -9.03
C ILE A 163 32.32 -12.35 -10.36
N ARG A 164 32.91 -11.44 -11.15
CA ARG A 164 33.53 -11.78 -12.45
C ARG A 164 34.96 -12.26 -12.28
N CYS A 165 35.42 -13.05 -13.26
CA CYS A 165 36.82 -13.46 -13.39
C CYS A 165 37.77 -12.25 -13.41
N MET A 166 38.97 -12.42 -12.86
CA MET A 166 40.01 -11.37 -12.80
C MET A 166 40.68 -11.11 -14.16
N ALA A 167 40.55 -12.02 -15.12
CA ALA A 167 41.16 -11.89 -16.43
C ALA A 167 40.60 -10.69 -17.22
N HIS A 168 41.48 -9.98 -17.92
CA HIS A 168 41.10 -8.82 -18.73
C HIS A 168 40.09 -9.21 -19.82
N LYS A 169 38.97 -8.48 -19.89
CA LYS A 169 37.84 -8.72 -20.82
C LYS A 169 37.17 -10.09 -20.66
N CYS A 170 37.35 -10.77 -19.54
CA CYS A 170 36.56 -11.95 -19.20
C CYS A 170 35.28 -11.53 -18.46
N TYR A 171 34.13 -11.84 -19.03
CA TYR A 171 32.82 -11.53 -18.44
C TYR A 171 32.19 -12.71 -17.69
N SER A 172 32.92 -13.82 -17.59
CA SER A 172 32.44 -15.02 -16.91
C SER A 172 32.31 -14.78 -15.41
N VAL A 173 31.18 -15.21 -14.85
CA VAL A 173 30.92 -15.19 -13.41
C VAL A 173 31.65 -16.39 -12.78
N CYS A 174 32.26 -16.17 -11.61
CA CYS A 174 33.02 -17.19 -10.88
C CYS A 174 32.09 -18.21 -10.22
N ASP A 175 32.57 -19.44 -10.11
CA ASP A 175 31.83 -20.55 -9.52
C ASP A 175 31.63 -20.37 -8.01
N GLU A 176 30.38 -20.41 -7.57
CA GLU A 176 30.00 -20.23 -6.17
C GLU A 176 30.69 -21.26 -5.25
N ALA A 177 30.80 -22.51 -5.70
CA ALA A 177 31.49 -23.56 -4.96
C ALA A 177 32.99 -23.26 -4.75
N VAL A 178 33.63 -22.64 -5.75
CA VAL A 178 35.03 -22.21 -5.66
C VAL A 178 35.17 -21.02 -4.72
N VAL A 179 34.25 -20.05 -4.80
CA VAL A 179 34.21 -18.89 -3.88
C VAL A 179 34.10 -19.37 -2.43
N ARG A 180 33.14 -20.26 -2.14
CA ARG A 180 32.97 -20.89 -0.82
C ARG A 180 34.23 -21.61 -0.34
N THR A 181 34.82 -22.42 -1.21
CA THR A 181 35.99 -23.24 -0.86
C THR A 181 37.21 -22.37 -0.56
N LEU A 182 37.49 -21.35 -1.37
CA LEU A 182 38.67 -20.50 -1.21
C LEU A 182 38.53 -19.51 -0.05
N LEU A 183 37.31 -19.00 0.21
CA LEU A 183 37.04 -18.16 1.37
C LEU A 183 37.01 -18.98 2.66
N GLY A 184 36.36 -20.15 2.68
CA GLY A 184 36.21 -20.98 3.88
C GLY A 184 37.52 -21.41 4.53
N ARG A 185 38.63 -21.45 3.76
CA ARG A 185 39.98 -21.74 4.28
C ARG A 185 40.54 -20.64 5.18
N LYS A 186 40.18 -19.37 4.97
CA LYS A 186 40.86 -18.21 5.60
C LYS A 186 39.92 -17.13 6.15
N HIS A 187 38.68 -17.05 5.67
CA HIS A 187 37.71 -15.98 5.95
C HIS A 187 36.28 -16.55 6.08
N PRO A 188 35.98 -17.30 7.16
CA PRO A 188 34.65 -17.88 7.37
C PRO A 188 33.55 -16.81 7.52
N ASP A 189 33.87 -15.66 8.08
CA ASP A 189 33.01 -14.47 8.18
C ASP A 189 32.57 -13.94 6.80
N MET A 190 33.49 -13.97 5.82
CA MET A 190 33.20 -13.56 4.45
C MET A 190 32.33 -14.56 3.70
N VAL A 191 32.42 -15.86 4.03
CA VAL A 191 31.49 -16.88 3.51
C VAL A 191 30.07 -16.59 4.01
N GLU A 192 29.90 -16.35 5.31
CA GLU A 192 28.57 -16.03 5.87
C GLU A 192 27.98 -14.77 5.21
N LYS A 193 28.80 -13.73 5.03
CA LYS A 193 28.39 -12.49 4.35
C LYS A 193 28.01 -12.74 2.89
N TYR A 194 28.75 -13.60 2.19
CA TYR A 194 28.46 -13.98 0.81
C TYR A 194 27.14 -14.74 0.69
N GLU A 195 26.91 -15.76 1.51
CA GLU A 195 25.65 -16.51 1.55
C GLU A 195 24.46 -15.61 1.83
N ARG A 196 24.62 -14.71 2.81
CA ARG A 196 23.57 -13.73 3.13
C ARG A 196 23.21 -12.88 1.93
N PHE A 197 24.20 -12.34 1.20
CA PHE A 197 23.92 -11.51 0.03
C PHE A 197 23.30 -12.29 -1.13
N LEU A 198 23.68 -13.55 -1.33
CA LEU A 198 23.04 -14.41 -2.33
C LEU A 198 21.58 -14.69 -1.95
N PHE A 199 21.30 -14.93 -0.67
CA PHE A 199 19.94 -15.08 -0.17
C PHE A 199 19.13 -13.78 -0.31
N GLU A 200 19.68 -12.63 0.10
CA GLU A 200 19.02 -11.33 -0.02
C GLU A 200 18.66 -10.98 -1.47
N SER A 201 19.46 -11.43 -2.45
CA SER A 201 19.14 -11.27 -3.88
C SER A 201 17.78 -11.87 -4.27
N TYR A 202 17.37 -12.96 -3.62
CA TYR A 202 16.09 -13.63 -3.90
C TYR A 202 14.88 -12.73 -3.62
N ILE A 203 15.03 -11.77 -2.71
CA ILE A 203 13.92 -10.91 -2.26
C ILE A 203 14.08 -9.50 -2.81
N GLU A 204 15.30 -8.96 -2.81
CA GLU A 204 15.56 -7.62 -3.32
C GLU A 204 15.27 -7.52 -4.82
N ASP A 205 15.77 -8.50 -5.59
CA ASP A 205 15.72 -8.44 -7.05
C ASP A 205 14.39 -8.99 -7.59
N ASN A 206 13.72 -9.86 -6.83
CA ASN A 206 12.44 -10.44 -7.23
C ASN A 206 11.30 -9.41 -7.15
N LYS A 207 10.54 -9.29 -8.24
CA LYS A 207 9.39 -8.37 -8.32
C LYS A 207 8.20 -8.85 -7.49
N ARG A 208 8.05 -10.18 -7.32
CA ARG A 208 6.92 -10.83 -6.65
C ARG A 208 7.13 -11.07 -5.17
N ILE A 209 8.32 -10.81 -4.62
CA ILE A 209 8.62 -11.03 -3.20
C ILE A 209 9.21 -9.76 -2.59
N LYS A 210 8.68 -9.32 -1.44
CA LYS A 210 9.21 -8.18 -0.67
C LYS A 210 9.18 -8.43 0.82
N TRP A 211 10.14 -7.85 1.53
CA TRP A 211 10.14 -7.86 2.99
C TRP A 211 9.00 -7.01 3.56
N CYS A 212 8.42 -7.46 4.67
CA CYS A 212 7.55 -6.62 5.48
C CYS A 212 8.37 -5.43 6.03
N PRO A 213 7.90 -4.18 5.86
CA PRO A 213 8.63 -3.00 6.33
C PRO A 213 8.77 -2.88 7.86
N SER A 214 8.05 -3.69 8.65
CA SER A 214 8.12 -3.70 10.13
C SER A 214 9.42 -4.27 10.70
N ILE A 215 10.56 -4.15 10.02
CA ILE A 215 11.87 -4.58 10.53
C ILE A 215 12.27 -3.64 11.69
N PRO A 216 12.76 -4.15 12.83
CA PRO A 216 13.19 -5.53 13.12
C PRO A 216 12.11 -6.46 13.72
N ASN A 217 10.86 -6.02 13.85
CA ASN A 217 9.83 -6.69 14.66
C ASN A 217 9.12 -7.87 13.97
N CYS A 218 9.09 -7.92 12.63
CA CYS A 218 8.31 -8.92 11.88
C CYS A 218 9.15 -10.01 11.20
N GLY A 219 10.14 -9.64 10.38
CA GLY A 219 11.00 -10.59 9.66
C GLY A 219 10.30 -11.45 8.60
N ASN A 220 9.01 -11.22 8.31
CA ASN A 220 8.27 -11.92 7.25
C ASN A 220 8.54 -11.30 5.88
N ALA A 221 8.48 -12.11 4.83
CA ALA A 221 8.34 -11.65 3.45
C ALA A 221 6.92 -11.94 2.93
N ILE A 222 6.49 -11.16 1.95
CA ILE A 222 5.22 -11.30 1.27
C ILE A 222 5.49 -11.67 -0.18
N ARG A 223 4.78 -12.68 -0.68
CA ARG A 223 4.77 -13.07 -2.09
C ARG A 223 3.40 -12.76 -2.70
N VAL A 224 3.42 -12.19 -3.91
CA VAL A 224 2.23 -11.92 -4.72
C VAL A 224 2.30 -12.73 -6.02
N GLU A 225 1.17 -13.28 -6.47
CA GLU A 225 1.13 -14.06 -7.72
C GLU A 225 0.90 -13.19 -8.96
N ASP A 226 0.17 -12.07 -8.81
CA ASP A 226 -0.21 -11.17 -9.90
C ASP A 226 0.60 -9.85 -9.89
N ASP A 227 0.85 -9.29 -11.08
CA ASP A 227 1.64 -8.06 -11.28
C ASP A 227 0.82 -6.76 -11.02
N GLU A 228 -0.42 -6.83 -10.56
CA GLU A 228 -1.20 -5.62 -10.23
C GLU A 228 -0.60 -4.89 -9.00
N LEU A 229 -0.71 -3.56 -8.94
CA LEU A 229 -0.23 -2.81 -7.78
C LEU A 229 -1.09 -3.12 -6.55
N HIS A 230 -0.58 -3.98 -5.67
CA HIS A 230 -1.30 -4.41 -4.49
C HIS A 230 -0.88 -3.63 -3.23
N GLU A 231 -1.88 -3.31 -2.41
CA GLU A 231 -1.69 -3.09 -0.98
C GLU A 231 -1.88 -4.43 -0.27
N VAL A 232 -1.05 -4.71 0.72
CA VAL A 232 -1.04 -6.00 1.43
C VAL A 232 -1.01 -5.78 2.94
N GLU A 233 -1.64 -6.67 3.68
CA GLU A 233 -1.53 -6.74 5.13
C GLU A 233 -0.68 -7.95 5.52
N CYS A 234 0.43 -7.71 6.19
CA CYS A 234 1.27 -8.78 6.71
C CYS A 234 0.57 -9.51 7.87
N ALA A 235 0.94 -10.76 8.15
CA ALA A 235 0.49 -11.48 9.34
C ALA A 235 0.71 -10.72 10.66
N CYS A 236 1.70 -9.82 10.73
CA CYS A 236 1.94 -8.94 11.89
C CYS A 236 0.94 -7.78 12.03
N GLY A 237 0.03 -7.59 11.06
CA GLY A 237 -0.96 -6.51 11.03
C GLY A 237 -0.50 -5.23 10.32
N LEU A 238 0.75 -5.13 9.86
CA LEU A 238 1.18 -3.96 9.09
C LEU A 238 0.57 -3.99 7.69
N GLN A 239 -0.13 -2.92 7.34
CA GLN A 239 -0.64 -2.64 5.99
C GLN A 239 0.32 -1.71 5.24
N PHE A 240 0.74 -2.10 4.03
CA PHE A 240 1.70 -1.32 3.23
C PHE A 240 1.48 -1.52 1.73
N CYS A 241 2.00 -0.59 0.93
CA CYS A 241 2.04 -0.72 -0.53
C CYS A 241 3.17 -1.68 -0.92
N PHE A 242 2.85 -2.74 -1.66
CA PHE A 242 3.84 -3.75 -2.05
C PHE A 242 4.91 -3.18 -3.01
N SER A 243 4.54 -2.18 -3.83
CA SER A 243 5.42 -1.59 -4.83
C SER A 243 6.46 -0.64 -4.25
N CYS A 244 6.03 0.30 -3.40
CA CYS A 244 6.94 1.31 -2.83
C CYS A 244 7.35 1.07 -1.37
N LEU A 245 6.80 0.03 -0.71
CA LEU A 245 7.05 -0.33 0.69
C LEU A 245 6.70 0.74 1.73
N SER A 246 6.02 1.82 1.32
CA SER A 246 5.46 2.83 2.20
C SER A 246 4.12 2.38 2.78
N GLU A 247 3.54 3.17 3.69
CA GLU A 247 2.17 2.91 4.18
C GLU A 247 1.18 2.80 3.02
N ALA A 248 0.15 1.97 3.18
CA ALA A 248 -0.94 1.85 2.21
C ALA A 248 -1.52 3.24 1.96
N HIS A 249 -1.50 3.70 0.71
CA HIS A 249 -1.69 5.11 0.34
C HIS A 249 -2.76 5.32 -0.73
N SER A 250 -3.50 4.28 -1.11
CA SER A 250 -4.63 4.39 -2.03
C SER A 250 -5.71 5.35 -1.45
N PRO A 251 -6.26 6.29 -2.25
CA PRO A 251 -6.26 6.34 -3.72
C PRO A 251 -5.12 7.14 -4.38
N CYS A 252 -3.98 7.36 -3.72
CA CYS A 252 -2.81 7.93 -4.40
C CYS A 252 -1.98 6.86 -5.12
N SER A 253 -1.47 7.22 -6.30
CA SER A 253 -0.36 6.46 -6.91
C SER A 253 0.92 6.63 -6.07
N CYS A 254 1.87 5.69 -6.18
CA CYS A 254 3.13 5.75 -5.42
C CYS A 254 3.87 7.08 -5.61
N LEU A 255 3.90 7.62 -6.83
CA LEU A 255 4.54 8.90 -7.12
C LEU A 255 3.83 10.08 -6.44
N MET A 256 2.50 10.12 -6.48
CA MET A 256 1.75 11.17 -5.78
C MET A 256 2.00 11.11 -4.27
N TRP A 257 2.02 9.89 -3.72
CA TRP A 257 2.24 9.67 -2.31
C TRP A 257 3.65 10.09 -1.88
N GLU A 258 4.68 9.70 -2.63
CA GLU A 258 6.06 10.10 -2.39
C GLU A 258 6.20 11.63 -2.37
N LEU A 259 5.65 12.32 -3.37
CA LEU A 259 5.68 13.77 -3.46
C LEU A 259 4.89 14.42 -2.31
N TRP A 260 3.72 13.88 -1.95
CA TRP A 260 2.92 14.38 -0.84
C TRP A 260 3.65 14.24 0.49
N ALA A 261 4.17 13.05 0.78
CA ALA A 261 4.89 12.74 2.00
C ALA A 261 6.12 13.64 2.15
N LYS A 262 6.89 13.82 1.07
CA LYS A 262 8.02 14.74 1.03
C LYS A 262 7.57 16.19 1.27
N LYS A 263 6.50 16.65 0.62
CA LYS A 263 5.96 18.00 0.81
C LYS A 263 5.50 18.23 2.25
N CYS A 264 4.88 17.24 2.89
CA CYS A 264 4.50 17.30 4.30
C CYS A 264 5.71 17.34 5.25
N GLN A 265 6.84 16.73 4.87
CA GLN A 265 8.10 16.83 5.62
C GLN A 265 8.79 18.19 5.43
N ASP A 266 8.87 18.67 4.18
CA ASP A 266 9.59 19.89 3.80
C ASP A 266 8.83 21.15 4.25
N GLU A 267 7.50 21.17 4.17
CA GLU A 267 6.66 22.29 4.61
C GLU A 267 6.46 22.22 6.15
N SER A 268 7.57 22.44 6.86
CA SER A 268 7.75 22.39 8.31
C SER A 268 6.86 23.35 9.12
N GLU A 269 6.65 22.97 10.39
CA GLU A 269 6.14 23.66 11.59
C GLU A 269 5.12 24.80 11.46
N THR A 270 5.22 25.74 10.53
CA THR A 270 4.29 26.87 10.38
C THR A 270 2.89 26.42 9.96
N VAL A 271 2.78 25.53 8.96
CA VAL A 271 1.46 24.99 8.55
C VAL A 271 0.91 24.04 9.62
N ASN A 272 1.77 23.26 10.27
CA ASN A 272 1.42 22.41 11.41
C ASN A 272 0.99 23.23 12.65
N TRP A 273 1.59 24.39 12.87
CA TRP A 273 1.25 25.35 13.92
C TRP A 273 -0.08 26.06 13.64
N ILE A 274 -0.34 26.44 12.38
CA ILE A 274 -1.65 26.97 11.94
C ILE A 274 -2.76 25.92 12.10
N THR A 275 -2.45 24.65 11.86
CA THR A 275 -3.37 23.51 12.09
C THR A 275 -3.28 22.95 13.52
N GLY A 276 -3.04 23.84 14.49
CA GLY A 276 -2.83 23.51 15.89
C GLY A 276 -3.96 22.68 16.54
N ASN A 277 -3.63 22.07 17.67
CA ASN A 277 -4.49 21.16 18.45
C ASN A 277 -5.75 21.83 19.04
N THR A 278 -5.85 23.15 18.96
CA THR A 278 -6.98 23.94 19.47
C THR A 278 -7.48 24.92 18.42
N LYS A 279 -8.80 25.06 18.29
CA LYS A 279 -9.42 26.06 17.39
C LYS A 279 -10.30 27.05 18.16
N PRO A 280 -10.32 28.34 17.77
CA PRO A 280 -11.20 29.31 18.42
C PRO A 280 -12.66 29.06 18.03
N CYS A 281 -13.56 29.09 19.01
CA CYS A 281 -14.99 29.03 18.75
C CYS A 281 -15.45 30.23 17.89
N PRO A 282 -16.24 30.04 16.82
CA PRO A 282 -16.67 31.14 15.95
C PRO A 282 -17.65 32.11 16.63
N LYS A 283 -18.23 31.74 17.78
CA LYS A 283 -19.16 32.58 18.55
C LYS A 283 -18.49 33.31 19.72
N CYS A 284 -17.66 32.63 20.51
CA CYS A 284 -17.09 33.19 21.75
C CYS A 284 -15.56 33.25 21.77
N HIS A 285 -14.89 32.81 20.70
CA HIS A 285 -13.44 32.80 20.51
C HIS A 285 -12.60 32.05 21.56
N LYS A 286 -13.24 31.40 22.54
CA LYS A 286 -12.53 30.52 23.47
C LYS A 286 -11.90 29.35 22.71
N PRO A 287 -10.67 28.94 23.06
CA PRO A 287 -10.03 27.79 22.46
C PRO A 287 -10.81 26.51 22.79
N VAL A 288 -10.99 25.67 21.78
CA VAL A 288 -11.67 24.37 21.86
C VAL A 288 -10.70 23.29 21.40
N GLU A 289 -10.54 22.26 22.22
CA GLU A 289 -9.79 21.05 21.90
C GLU A 289 -10.73 19.97 21.36
N LYS A 290 -10.22 19.13 20.44
CA LYS A 290 -10.98 18.04 19.84
C LYS A 290 -10.80 16.76 20.68
N SER A 291 -11.90 16.22 21.22
CA SER A 291 -11.90 15.04 22.11
C SER A 291 -12.35 13.73 21.45
N GLY A 292 -12.64 13.73 20.15
CA GLY A 292 -13.09 12.53 19.41
C GLY A 292 -12.85 12.66 17.91
N GLY A 293 -13.19 11.62 17.15
CA GLY A 293 -12.96 11.56 15.71
C GLY A 293 -13.79 12.53 14.88
N CYS A 294 -15.07 12.68 15.22
CA CYS A 294 -15.99 13.48 14.43
C CYS A 294 -15.52 14.94 14.25
N ASN A 295 -15.51 15.43 13.01
CA ASN A 295 -15.12 16.80 12.70
C ASN A 295 -16.19 17.84 13.06
N LEU A 296 -17.40 17.42 13.44
CA LEU A 296 -18.40 18.30 14.03
C LEU A 296 -18.15 18.44 15.54
N VAL A 297 -17.59 19.57 15.95
CA VAL A 297 -17.25 19.86 17.35
C VAL A 297 -18.25 20.84 17.98
N SER A 298 -18.40 20.77 19.30
CA SER A 298 -19.27 21.67 20.06
C SER A 298 -18.49 22.41 21.13
N CYS A 299 -18.61 23.74 21.15
CA CYS A 299 -18.05 24.56 22.21
C CYS A 299 -18.92 24.48 23.48
N ILE A 300 -18.33 24.73 24.64
CA ILE A 300 -19.03 24.85 25.94
C ILE A 300 -20.10 25.96 25.90
N CYS A 301 -19.97 26.96 25.04
CA CYS A 301 -21.00 28.00 24.84
C CYS A 301 -22.22 27.52 24.02
N GLY A 302 -22.23 26.26 23.58
CA GLY A 302 -23.31 25.63 22.82
C GLY A 302 -23.20 25.76 21.30
N GLN A 303 -22.25 26.54 20.78
CA GLN A 303 -22.01 26.69 19.34
C GLN A 303 -21.34 25.44 18.76
N ALA A 304 -21.98 24.81 17.78
CA ALA A 304 -21.38 23.76 16.96
C ALA A 304 -20.61 24.38 15.79
N PHE A 305 -19.49 23.80 15.41
CA PHE A 305 -18.69 24.27 14.28
C PHE A 305 -17.87 23.15 13.64
N CYS A 306 -17.45 23.38 12.40
CA CYS A 306 -16.62 22.44 11.65
C CYS A 306 -15.17 22.55 12.09
N TRP A 307 -14.56 21.45 12.55
CA TRP A 307 -13.15 21.43 12.94
C TRP A 307 -12.23 21.74 11.78
N VAL A 308 -12.56 21.33 10.55
CA VAL A 308 -11.70 21.54 9.37
C VAL A 308 -11.50 23.03 9.09
N CYS A 309 -12.59 23.79 8.95
CA CYS A 309 -12.50 25.21 8.55
C CYS A 309 -12.76 26.23 9.68
N GLY A 310 -13.26 25.82 10.84
CA GLY A 310 -13.63 26.72 11.94
C GLY A 310 -14.98 27.43 11.78
N GLY A 311 -15.72 27.17 10.70
CA GLY A 311 -17.01 27.80 10.41
C GLY A 311 -18.14 27.32 11.31
N ALA A 312 -19.02 28.23 11.74
CA ALA A 312 -20.20 27.92 12.53
C ALA A 312 -21.17 27.00 11.78
N THR A 313 -21.72 26.01 12.48
CA THR A 313 -22.61 25.00 11.89
C THR A 313 -23.80 24.68 12.82
N GLY A 314 -24.77 23.92 12.30
CA GLY A 314 -25.75 23.20 13.11
C GLY A 314 -25.17 21.93 13.76
N ARG A 315 -26.01 21.18 14.49
CA ARG A 315 -25.64 19.93 15.20
C ARG A 315 -25.90 18.65 14.40
N ASN A 316 -26.60 18.78 13.28
CA ASN A 316 -27.06 17.67 12.47
C ASN A 316 -26.19 17.56 11.21
N HIS A 317 -25.83 16.34 10.83
CA HIS A 317 -25.30 16.07 9.50
C HIS A 317 -26.49 15.93 8.55
N THR A 318 -26.58 16.77 7.52
CA THR A 318 -27.57 16.64 6.44
C THR A 318 -27.12 15.57 5.44
N TRP A 319 -27.89 15.35 4.38
CA TRP A 319 -27.52 14.39 3.34
C TRP A 319 -26.24 14.81 2.60
N SER A 320 -25.99 16.13 2.47
CA SER A 320 -24.91 16.69 1.67
C SER A 320 -23.75 17.30 2.47
N SER A 321 -23.95 17.66 3.75
CA SER A 321 -22.92 18.33 4.55
C SER A 321 -23.25 18.38 6.04
N ILE A 322 -22.46 19.09 6.85
CA ILE A 322 -22.93 19.51 8.17
C ILE A 322 -24.02 20.58 7.95
N ALA A 323 -25.12 20.52 8.69
CA ALA A 323 -26.23 21.48 8.55
C ALA A 323 -25.74 22.93 8.57
N GLY A 324 -26.00 23.67 7.50
CA GLY A 324 -25.59 25.06 7.33
C GLY A 324 -24.13 25.26 6.91
N HIS A 325 -23.42 24.23 6.44
CA HIS A 325 -21.98 24.31 6.21
C HIS A 325 -21.44 23.33 5.16
N SER A 326 -20.74 23.83 4.13
CA SER A 326 -19.91 23.04 3.19
C SER A 326 -18.53 23.69 3.06
N CYS A 327 -17.46 22.92 3.29
CA CYS A 327 -16.09 23.37 3.12
C CYS A 327 -15.20 22.43 2.30
N GLY A 328 -15.71 21.33 1.75
CA GLY A 328 -14.88 20.34 1.04
C GLY A 328 -14.22 20.87 -0.23
N ARG A 329 -14.92 21.74 -0.98
CA ARG A 329 -14.49 22.26 -2.30
C ARG A 329 -13.36 23.29 -2.21
N TYR A 330 -12.36 23.15 -3.08
CA TYR A 330 -11.34 24.18 -3.27
C TYR A 330 -11.82 25.26 -4.24
N LYS A 331 -11.66 26.54 -3.85
CA LYS A 331 -11.92 27.68 -4.74
C LYS A 331 -10.63 28.46 -4.90
N GLU A 332 -10.12 28.54 -6.12
CA GLU A 332 -8.90 29.28 -6.40
C GLU A 332 -9.19 30.78 -6.53
N GLU A 333 -8.38 31.61 -5.86
CA GLU A 333 -8.43 33.05 -5.98
C GLU A 333 -7.52 33.51 -7.14
N LYS A 334 -8.07 33.66 -8.35
CA LYS A 334 -7.31 33.94 -9.59
C LYS A 334 -6.48 35.25 -9.54
N SER A 335 -6.83 36.20 -8.67
CA SER A 335 -6.16 37.50 -8.53
C SER A 335 -4.90 37.50 -7.67
N ALA A 336 -4.64 36.43 -6.91
CA ALA A 336 -3.50 36.36 -5.99
C ALA A 336 -2.18 36.01 -6.71
N GLU A 337 -1.06 36.47 -6.15
CA GLU A 337 0.28 36.11 -6.64
C GLU A 337 0.48 34.59 -6.61
N ARG A 338 1.24 34.05 -7.57
CA ARG A 338 1.42 32.60 -7.74
C ARG A 338 1.86 31.89 -6.45
N ALA A 339 2.86 32.43 -5.75
CA ALA A 339 3.32 31.85 -4.48
C ALA A 339 2.22 31.81 -3.40
N LYS A 340 1.38 32.84 -3.32
CA LYS A 340 0.25 32.91 -2.39
C LYS A 340 -0.85 31.91 -2.78
N ARG A 341 -1.11 31.72 -4.08
CA ARG A 341 -2.06 30.72 -4.58
C ARG A 341 -1.59 29.30 -4.29
N ASP A 342 -0.32 29.00 -4.57
CA ASP A 342 0.26 27.68 -4.35
C ASP A 342 0.24 27.31 -2.86
N LEU A 343 0.63 28.24 -1.97
CA LEU A 343 0.54 28.05 -0.52
C LEU A 343 -0.90 27.90 -0.02
N SER A 344 -1.84 28.71 -0.52
CA SER A 344 -3.26 28.62 -0.14
C SER A 344 -3.88 27.30 -0.57
N ARG A 345 -3.52 26.83 -1.77
CA ARG A 345 -3.91 25.51 -2.27
C ARG A 345 -3.38 24.42 -1.36
N TYR A 346 -2.08 24.42 -1.08
CA TYR A 346 -1.49 23.42 -0.20
C TYR A 346 -2.15 23.42 1.20
N MET A 347 -2.28 24.58 1.83
CA MET A 347 -2.92 24.70 3.15
C MET A 347 -4.35 24.14 3.15
N HIS A 348 -5.11 24.35 2.07
CA HIS A 348 -6.46 23.80 1.94
C HIS A 348 -6.47 22.27 1.98
N TYR A 349 -5.71 21.62 1.10
CA TYR A 349 -5.69 20.16 1.01
C TYR A 349 -5.00 19.53 2.22
N HIS A 350 -3.89 20.10 2.68
CA HIS A 350 -3.15 19.64 3.85
C HIS A 350 -4.00 19.68 5.13
N SER A 351 -4.75 20.77 5.37
CA SER A 351 -5.63 20.88 6.54
C SER A 351 -6.69 19.77 6.58
N ARG A 352 -7.25 19.38 5.44
CA ARG A 352 -8.27 18.31 5.33
C ARG A 352 -7.65 16.92 5.49
N TYR A 353 -6.56 16.67 4.78
CA TYR A 353 -5.73 15.47 4.97
C TYR A 353 -5.40 15.25 6.45
N LYS A 354 -4.86 16.30 7.09
CA LYS A 354 -4.46 16.29 8.50
C LYS A 354 -5.66 16.12 9.44
N ALA A 355 -6.78 16.79 9.18
CA ALA A 355 -7.98 16.64 10.00
C ALA A 355 -8.49 15.20 10.01
N HIS A 356 -8.50 14.50 8.87
CA HIS A 356 -8.90 13.09 8.82
C HIS A 356 -7.87 12.13 9.43
N THR A 357 -6.57 12.36 9.23
CA THR A 357 -5.54 11.52 9.88
C THR A 357 -5.52 11.69 11.40
N ASP A 358 -5.74 12.91 11.91
CA ASP A 358 -5.86 13.15 13.35
C ASP A 358 -7.19 12.59 13.91
N SER A 359 -8.27 12.62 13.12
CA SER A 359 -9.54 11.94 13.48
C SER A 359 -9.37 10.44 13.62
N PHE A 360 -8.70 9.82 12.64
CA PHE A 360 -8.36 8.39 12.66
C PHE A 360 -7.60 8.03 13.93
N LYS A 361 -6.56 8.78 14.30
CA LYS A 361 -5.78 8.55 15.53
C LYS A 361 -6.63 8.63 16.81
N LEU A 362 -7.58 9.55 16.88
CA LEU A 362 -8.49 9.67 18.02
C LEU A 362 -9.49 8.50 18.05
N GLU A 363 -9.98 8.06 16.89
CA GLU A 363 -10.90 6.93 16.76
C GLU A 363 -10.21 5.60 17.11
N SER A 364 -8.95 5.39 16.71
CA SER A 364 -8.16 4.21 17.10
C SER A 364 -7.96 4.13 18.62
N LYS A 365 -7.81 5.26 19.32
CA LYS A 365 -7.77 5.27 20.80
C LYS A 365 -9.14 4.98 21.42
N LEU A 366 -10.21 5.39 20.75
CA LEU A 366 -11.58 5.15 21.20
C LEU A 366 -12.00 3.68 21.02
N GLU A 367 -11.40 2.97 20.07
CA GLU A 367 -11.64 1.54 19.82
C GLU A 367 -11.55 0.69 21.08
N GLU A 368 -10.52 0.87 21.90
CA GLU A 368 -10.37 0.14 23.18
C GLU A 368 -11.55 0.39 24.14
N THR A 369 -12.09 1.62 24.13
CA THR A 369 -13.25 1.97 24.96
C THR A 369 -14.52 1.35 24.40
N ILE A 370 -14.67 1.33 23.07
CA ILE A 370 -15.82 0.70 22.41
C ILE A 370 -15.79 -0.81 22.63
N GLN A 371 -14.63 -1.45 22.56
CA GLN A 371 -14.48 -2.87 22.84
C GLN A 371 -14.93 -3.21 24.28
N LYS A 372 -14.49 -2.42 25.27
CA LYS A 372 -14.98 -2.57 26.66
C LYS A 372 -16.49 -2.42 26.78
N ARG A 373 -17.11 -1.53 26.00
CA ARG A 373 -18.59 -1.36 25.98
C ARG A 373 -19.29 -2.57 25.37
N ILE A 374 -18.69 -3.21 24.36
CA ILE A 374 -19.19 -4.47 23.79
C ILE A 374 -19.19 -5.55 24.88
N ASP A 375 -18.05 -5.76 25.54
CA ASP A 375 -17.89 -6.78 26.57
C ASP A 375 -18.93 -6.62 27.71
N ILE A 376 -19.11 -5.38 28.21
CA ILE A 376 -20.12 -5.06 29.23
C ILE A 376 -21.55 -5.37 28.74
N SER A 377 -21.84 -5.11 27.48
CA SER A 377 -23.19 -5.32 26.91
C SER A 377 -23.50 -6.79 26.71
N GLU A 378 -22.49 -7.59 26.35
CA GLU A 378 -22.61 -9.05 26.23
C GLU A 378 -22.83 -9.73 27.60
N GLU A 379 -22.15 -9.25 28.65
CA GLU A 379 -22.30 -9.75 30.02
C GLU A 379 -23.68 -9.46 30.63
N LYS A 380 -24.31 -8.34 30.27
CA LYS A 380 -25.64 -7.94 30.78
C LYS A 380 -26.78 -8.89 30.39
N GLY A 381 -26.53 -9.86 29.51
CA GLY A 381 -27.51 -10.88 29.15
C GLY A 381 -28.68 -10.34 28.33
N SER A 382 -28.53 -9.18 27.67
CA SER A 382 -29.49 -8.64 26.71
C SER A 382 -29.79 -9.66 25.61
N LYS A 383 -30.97 -9.56 24.98
CA LYS A 383 -31.36 -10.44 23.85
C LYS A 383 -30.40 -10.33 22.66
N LEU A 384 -29.65 -9.23 22.59
CA LEU A 384 -28.65 -8.94 21.56
C LEU A 384 -27.27 -9.29 22.10
N ARG A 385 -26.75 -10.47 21.76
CA ARG A 385 -25.38 -10.89 22.12
C ARG A 385 -24.36 -10.66 21.01
N ASP A 386 -24.83 -10.34 19.80
CA ASP A 386 -23.97 -10.15 18.65
C ASP A 386 -23.74 -8.65 18.40
N TYR A 387 -22.54 -8.19 18.73
CA TYR A 387 -22.05 -6.83 18.49
C TYR A 387 -21.04 -6.74 17.34
N SER A 388 -20.94 -7.78 16.49
CA SER A 388 -20.06 -7.77 15.31
C SER A 388 -20.32 -6.59 14.36
N TRP A 389 -21.54 -6.06 14.35
CA TRP A 389 -21.91 -4.85 13.60
C TRP A 389 -21.15 -3.60 14.05
N VAL A 390 -20.76 -3.50 15.33
CA VAL A 390 -19.92 -2.40 15.86
C VAL A 390 -18.50 -2.53 15.30
N THR A 391 -17.89 -3.71 15.42
CA THR A 391 -16.53 -3.99 14.92
C THR A 391 -16.45 -3.81 13.40
N ASN A 392 -17.46 -4.29 12.67
CA ASN A 392 -17.59 -4.06 11.23
C ASN A 392 -17.73 -2.57 10.91
N GLY A 393 -18.56 -1.83 11.67
CA GLY A 393 -18.69 -0.38 11.54
C GLY A 393 -17.38 0.38 11.79
N LEU A 394 -16.60 -0.02 12.80
CA LEU A 394 -15.28 0.54 13.08
C LEU A 394 -14.28 0.27 11.96
N SER A 395 -14.22 -0.96 11.46
CA SER A 395 -13.37 -1.31 10.31
C SER A 395 -13.71 -0.46 9.08
N LYS A 396 -15.00 -0.27 8.79
CA LYS A 396 -15.46 0.62 7.70
C LYS A 396 -15.08 2.08 7.95
N LEU A 397 -15.27 2.59 9.18
CA LEU A 397 -14.87 3.94 9.57
C LEU A 397 -13.37 4.17 9.33
N PHE A 398 -12.51 3.29 9.86
CA PHE A 398 -11.06 3.41 9.74
C PHE A 398 -10.58 3.41 8.29
N ARG A 399 -11.10 2.47 7.50
CA ARG A 399 -10.77 2.41 6.07
C ARG A 399 -11.22 3.66 5.33
N SER A 400 -12.45 4.13 5.57
CA SER A 400 -12.97 5.31 4.90
C SER A 400 -12.30 6.61 5.33
N ARG A 401 -11.82 6.71 6.59
CA ARG A 401 -10.96 7.80 7.06
C ARG A 401 -9.64 7.85 6.30
N ARG A 402 -8.99 6.70 6.14
CA ARG A 402 -7.73 6.59 5.38
C ARG A 402 -7.92 6.99 3.92
N ILE A 403 -8.94 6.44 3.28
CA ILE A 403 -9.33 6.78 1.91
C ILE A 403 -9.61 8.28 1.76
N LEU A 404 -10.38 8.88 2.68
CA LEU A 404 -10.66 10.33 2.66
C LEU A 404 -9.39 11.15 2.84
N SER A 405 -8.53 10.82 3.80
CA SER A 405 -7.25 11.50 3.99
C SER A 405 -6.46 11.56 2.69
N TYR A 406 -6.21 10.42 2.06
CA TYR A 406 -5.38 10.35 0.87
C TYR A 406 -6.09 10.86 -0.39
N SER A 407 -7.42 10.86 -0.43
CA SER A 407 -8.18 11.49 -1.52
C SER A 407 -7.89 12.99 -1.66
N TYR A 408 -7.54 13.69 -0.58
CA TYR A 408 -7.12 15.10 -0.64
C TYR A 408 -5.72 15.27 -1.22
N ALA A 409 -4.79 14.37 -0.89
CA ALA A 409 -3.46 14.36 -1.51
C ALA A 409 -3.58 14.05 -3.02
N PHE A 410 -4.43 13.09 -3.38
CA PHE A 410 -4.77 12.79 -4.77
C PHE A 410 -5.33 14.02 -5.49
N ALA A 411 -6.37 14.67 -4.94
CA ALA A 411 -6.99 15.85 -5.54
C ALA A 411 -6.03 17.02 -5.72
N PHE A 412 -5.13 17.23 -4.76
CA PHE A 412 -4.09 18.26 -4.83
C PHE A 412 -3.27 18.14 -6.11
N TYR A 413 -2.80 16.93 -6.43
CA TYR A 413 -2.00 16.65 -7.62
C TYR A 413 -2.83 16.49 -8.90
N MET A 414 -3.94 15.76 -8.84
CA MET A 414 -4.78 15.46 -10.00
C MET A 414 -5.34 16.73 -10.66
N PHE A 415 -5.78 17.69 -9.85
CA PHE A 415 -6.35 18.95 -10.31
C PHE A 415 -5.37 20.13 -10.16
N GLY A 416 -4.09 19.84 -9.89
CA GLY A 416 -3.01 20.82 -9.80
C GLY A 416 -2.21 20.91 -11.10
N ASP A 417 -1.30 21.88 -11.16
CA ASP A 417 -0.40 22.07 -12.30
C ASP A 417 0.97 21.39 -12.13
N GLU A 418 1.17 20.62 -11.06
CA GLU A 418 2.47 20.00 -10.74
C GLU A 418 2.72 18.71 -11.55
N LEU A 419 1.74 17.80 -11.64
CA LEU A 419 1.91 16.50 -12.31
C LEU A 419 1.25 16.40 -13.70
N PHE A 420 0.03 16.94 -13.85
CA PHE A 420 -0.80 16.71 -15.05
C PHE A 420 -1.06 17.99 -15.84
N LYS A 421 -0.06 18.88 -15.88
CA LYS A 421 -0.17 20.13 -16.63
C LYS A 421 -0.27 19.85 -18.12
N GLY A 422 -1.38 20.26 -18.74
CA GLY A 422 -1.61 20.11 -20.18
C GLY A 422 -2.16 18.75 -20.62
N GLU A 423 -2.31 17.79 -19.70
CA GLU A 423 -2.92 16.47 -19.98
C GLU A 423 -4.45 16.55 -20.13
N MET A 424 -5.08 17.59 -19.55
CA MET A 424 -6.52 17.82 -19.61
C MET A 424 -6.84 19.28 -19.94
N GLN A 425 -7.90 19.49 -20.74
CA GLN A 425 -8.45 20.83 -20.95
C GLN A 425 -8.97 21.42 -19.64
N GLU A 426 -8.84 22.75 -19.46
CA GLU A 426 -9.23 23.45 -18.23
C GLU A 426 -10.71 23.23 -17.87
N THR A 427 -11.60 23.28 -18.87
CA THR A 427 -13.04 23.04 -18.67
C THR A 427 -13.35 21.61 -18.24
N GLN A 428 -12.69 20.62 -18.85
CA GLN A 428 -12.83 19.22 -18.44
C GLN A 428 -12.27 18.98 -17.04
N ARG A 429 -11.13 19.60 -16.71
CA ARG A 429 -10.53 19.53 -15.38
C ARG A 429 -11.49 20.06 -14.32
N GLU A 430 -12.12 21.21 -14.57
CA GLU A 430 -13.09 21.81 -13.65
C GLU A 430 -14.33 20.93 -13.45
N ILE A 431 -14.89 20.34 -14.53
CA ILE A 431 -16.03 19.43 -14.43
C ILE A 431 -15.67 18.19 -13.61
N LYS A 432 -14.54 17.55 -13.92
CA LYS A 432 -14.08 16.34 -13.21
C LYS A 432 -13.72 16.63 -11.75
N GLN A 433 -13.12 17.79 -11.47
CA GLN A 433 -12.84 18.25 -10.11
C GLN A 433 -14.14 18.42 -9.32
N ASN A 434 -15.14 19.10 -9.88
CA ASN A 434 -16.42 19.30 -9.21
C ASN A 434 -17.14 17.97 -8.92
N LEU A 435 -17.10 17.02 -9.86
CA LEU A 435 -17.70 15.70 -9.67
C LEU A 435 -16.99 14.92 -8.56
N PHE A 436 -15.65 14.89 -8.59
CA PHE A 436 -14.84 14.22 -7.57
C PHE A 436 -15.03 14.84 -6.18
N GLU A 437 -14.97 16.17 -6.07
CA GLU A 437 -15.16 16.88 -4.80
C GLU A 437 -16.60 16.77 -4.26
N ASP A 438 -17.58 16.51 -5.11
CA ASP A 438 -18.94 16.17 -4.69
C ASP A 438 -19.01 14.77 -4.07
N GLN A 439 -18.38 13.78 -4.70
CA GLN A 439 -18.26 12.43 -4.15
C GLN A 439 -17.49 12.43 -2.81
N GLN A 440 -16.38 13.18 -2.71
CA GLN A 440 -15.65 13.36 -1.46
C GLN A 440 -16.55 13.90 -0.34
N GLN A 441 -17.36 14.92 -0.63
CA GLN A 441 -18.27 15.51 0.37
C GLN A 441 -19.36 14.54 0.81
N GLN A 442 -19.94 13.77 -0.13
CA GLN A 442 -20.92 12.75 0.21
C GLN A 442 -20.29 11.67 1.11
N LEU A 443 -19.07 11.22 0.80
CA LEU A 443 -18.34 10.26 1.62
C LEU A 443 -18.03 10.84 2.99
N GLU A 444 -17.47 12.05 3.06
CA GLU A 444 -17.14 12.77 4.30
C GLU A 444 -18.36 12.86 5.22
N ALA A 445 -19.51 13.32 4.70
CA ALA A 445 -20.72 13.48 5.50
C ALA A 445 -21.21 12.16 6.12
N ASN A 446 -21.12 11.04 5.40
CA ASN A 446 -21.51 9.73 5.92
C ASN A 446 -20.48 9.17 6.90
N VAL A 447 -19.19 9.42 6.66
CA VAL A 447 -18.10 9.06 7.60
C VAL A 447 -18.24 9.83 8.92
N GLU A 448 -18.59 11.11 8.90
CA GLU A 448 -18.83 11.87 10.13
C GLU A 448 -20.09 11.38 10.88
N LYS A 449 -21.13 10.93 10.17
CA LYS A 449 -22.32 10.32 10.79
C LYS A 449 -21.99 9.03 11.50
N ILE A 450 -21.30 8.09 10.84
CA ILE A 450 -20.95 6.80 11.45
C ILE A 450 -19.98 6.99 12.62
N SER A 451 -19.01 7.90 12.49
CA SER A 451 -18.08 8.28 13.57
C SER A 451 -18.84 8.78 14.81
N LYS A 452 -19.84 9.66 14.61
CA LYS A 452 -20.68 10.15 15.71
C LYS A 452 -21.46 9.04 16.39
N ILE A 453 -22.10 8.15 15.62
CA ILE A 453 -22.96 7.08 16.15
C ILE A 453 -22.13 6.03 16.90
N LEU A 454 -20.98 5.63 16.35
CA LEU A 454 -20.07 4.67 16.99
C LEU A 454 -19.50 5.18 18.33
N ALA A 455 -19.40 6.50 18.50
CA ALA A 455 -18.95 7.10 19.75
C ALA A 455 -20.02 7.10 20.86
N GLU A 456 -21.30 6.86 20.54
CA GLU A 456 -22.39 6.90 21.52
C GLU A 456 -22.24 5.80 22.60
N PRO A 457 -22.65 6.08 23.86
CA PRO A 457 -22.58 5.12 24.95
C PRO A 457 -23.73 4.12 24.87
N PHE A 458 -23.67 3.19 23.90
CA PHE A 458 -24.73 2.20 23.69
C PHE A 458 -24.88 1.19 24.84
N ASP A 459 -23.85 1.03 25.67
CA ASP A 459 -23.82 0.14 26.83
C ASP A 459 -24.81 0.54 27.95
N ILE A 460 -25.28 1.79 27.95
CA ILE A 460 -26.27 2.29 28.92
C ILE A 460 -27.66 2.50 28.30
N PHE A 461 -27.84 2.18 27.03
CA PHE A 461 -29.09 2.40 26.32
C PHE A 461 -30.04 1.20 26.43
N PRO A 462 -31.37 1.42 26.33
CA PRO A 462 -32.34 0.34 26.24
C PRO A 462 -32.21 -0.42 24.92
N ASP A 463 -32.61 -1.70 24.91
CA ASP A 463 -32.51 -2.60 23.75
C ASP A 463 -33.12 -1.99 22.46
N ASP A 464 -34.26 -1.28 22.56
CA ASP A 464 -34.92 -0.65 21.40
C ASP A 464 -34.03 0.39 20.71
N LYS A 465 -33.29 1.18 21.51
CA LYS A 465 -32.36 2.19 20.99
C LYS A 465 -31.09 1.52 20.42
N ILE A 466 -30.65 0.41 21.00
CA ILE A 466 -29.52 -0.37 20.47
C ILE A 466 -29.88 -0.94 19.09
N LEU A 467 -31.11 -1.43 18.89
CA LEU A 467 -31.60 -1.89 17.59
C LEU A 467 -31.60 -0.78 16.54
N GLU A 468 -32.03 0.42 16.91
CA GLU A 468 -31.99 1.60 16.02
C GLU A 468 -30.54 1.92 15.61
N ILE A 469 -29.63 1.99 16.58
CA ILE A 469 -28.19 2.24 16.35
C ILE A 469 -27.59 1.17 15.42
N ARG A 470 -27.92 -0.10 15.66
CA ARG A 470 -27.48 -1.23 14.82
C ARG A 470 -27.92 -1.04 13.37
N MET A 471 -29.19 -0.73 13.13
CA MET A 471 -29.71 -0.50 11.77
C MET A 471 -29.02 0.69 11.11
N GLN A 472 -28.81 1.79 11.84
CA GLN A 472 -28.12 2.97 11.33
C GLN A 472 -26.68 2.65 10.94
N ILE A 473 -25.93 1.89 11.76
CA ILE A 473 -24.54 1.53 11.47
C ILE A 473 -24.45 0.60 10.25
N ILE A 474 -25.31 -0.41 10.13
CA ILE A 474 -25.32 -1.31 8.97
C ILE A 474 -25.64 -0.55 7.67
N ASN A 475 -26.64 0.32 7.71
CA ASN A 475 -27.03 1.14 6.56
C ASN A 475 -25.91 2.11 6.15
N LEU A 476 -25.34 2.84 7.12
CA LEU A 476 -24.22 3.76 6.86
C LEU A 476 -22.99 3.02 6.35
N SER A 477 -22.66 1.86 6.91
CA SER A 477 -21.54 1.03 6.45
C SER A 477 -21.69 0.64 4.98
N THR A 478 -22.90 0.26 4.57
CA THR A 478 -23.22 -0.10 3.18
C THR A 478 -23.15 1.11 2.25
N VAL A 479 -23.68 2.26 2.68
CA VAL A 479 -23.63 3.50 1.90
C VAL A 479 -22.19 3.98 1.72
N ILE A 480 -21.40 3.96 2.80
CA ILE A 480 -19.98 4.35 2.80
C ILE A 480 -19.17 3.43 1.87
N ASP A 481 -19.40 2.12 1.92
CA ASP A 481 -18.72 1.16 1.03
C ASP A 481 -18.98 1.47 -0.44
N LYS A 482 -20.26 1.68 -0.80
CA LYS A 482 -20.67 2.08 -2.16
C LYS A 482 -20.07 3.42 -2.60
N LEU A 483 -19.99 4.39 -1.68
CA LEU A 483 -19.39 5.70 -1.98
C LEU A 483 -17.88 5.59 -2.20
N CYS A 484 -17.18 4.78 -1.40
CA CYS A 484 -15.77 4.49 -1.63
C CYS A 484 -15.56 3.81 -2.99
N GLN A 485 -16.35 2.78 -3.31
CA GLN A 485 -16.26 2.10 -4.61
C GLN A 485 -16.44 3.07 -5.78
N LYS A 486 -17.51 3.88 -5.76
CA LYS A 486 -17.76 4.90 -6.80
C LYS A 486 -16.62 5.90 -6.94
N MET A 487 -16.00 6.30 -5.84
CA MET A 487 -14.87 7.22 -5.87
C MET A 487 -13.65 6.58 -6.53
N TYR A 488 -13.37 5.31 -6.23
CA TYR A 488 -12.30 4.55 -6.89
C TYR A 488 -12.59 4.34 -8.38
N ASP A 489 -13.80 3.94 -8.74
CA ASP A 489 -14.22 3.81 -10.14
C ASP A 489 -14.02 5.11 -10.91
N CYS A 490 -14.34 6.27 -10.30
CA CYS A 490 -14.11 7.58 -10.88
C CYS A 490 -12.61 7.89 -11.02
N ILE A 491 -11.79 7.56 -10.02
CA ILE A 491 -10.35 7.77 -10.08
C ILE A 491 -9.72 6.92 -11.19
N GLU A 492 -10.03 5.64 -11.25
CA GLU A 492 -9.42 4.70 -12.19
C GLU A 492 -9.88 4.96 -13.62
N ASN A 493 -11.19 5.08 -13.84
CA ASN A 493 -11.74 5.15 -15.19
C ASN A 493 -11.82 6.57 -15.73
N ASP A 494 -12.31 7.52 -14.92
CA ASP A 494 -12.57 8.89 -15.40
C ASP A 494 -11.36 9.81 -15.25
N LEU A 495 -10.51 9.62 -14.24
CA LEU A 495 -9.37 10.51 -13.98
C LEU A 495 -8.07 9.94 -14.56
N LEU A 496 -7.62 8.80 -14.05
CA LEU A 496 -6.33 8.19 -14.42
C LEU A 496 -6.39 7.51 -15.79
N GLY A 497 -7.48 6.84 -16.13
CA GLY A 497 -7.68 6.19 -17.43
C GLY A 497 -7.64 7.14 -18.63
N CYS A 498 -7.74 8.45 -18.40
CA CYS A 498 -7.63 9.47 -19.44
C CYS A 498 -6.17 9.96 -19.69
N LEU A 499 -5.19 9.47 -18.92
CA LEU A 499 -3.82 9.99 -18.95
C LEU A 499 -2.88 9.16 -19.84
N GLN A 500 -1.84 9.80 -20.38
CA GLN A 500 -0.83 9.11 -21.20
C GLN A 500 0.24 8.36 -20.38
N LYS A 501 0.38 8.69 -19.09
CA LYS A 501 1.31 8.04 -18.16
C LYS A 501 0.56 7.03 -17.28
N THR A 502 1.18 5.88 -17.04
CA THR A 502 0.68 4.86 -16.12
C THR A 502 0.83 5.35 -14.67
N HIS A 503 -0.25 5.91 -14.15
CA HIS A 503 -0.46 6.10 -12.72
C HIS A 503 -1.46 5.06 -12.28
N ASP A 504 -0.99 4.06 -11.56
CA ASP A 504 -1.83 2.98 -11.09
C ASP A 504 -2.05 3.12 -9.58
N ILE A 505 -3.23 2.71 -9.13
CA ILE A 505 -3.63 2.67 -7.73
C ILE A 505 -4.08 1.25 -7.38
N ALA A 506 -4.08 0.91 -6.10
CA ALA A 506 -4.64 -0.37 -5.67
C ALA A 506 -6.16 -0.35 -5.83
N LEU A 507 -6.71 -1.44 -6.39
CA LEU A 507 -8.14 -1.64 -6.58
C LEU A 507 -8.91 -1.56 -5.24
N TYR A 508 -10.13 -1.03 -5.29
CA TYR A 508 -10.99 -1.02 -4.14
C TYR A 508 -11.49 -2.42 -3.77
N LYS A 509 -11.29 -2.83 -2.52
CA LYS A 509 -11.83 -4.08 -1.97
C LYS A 509 -12.75 -3.78 -0.79
N SER A 510 -14.03 -4.19 -0.88
CA SER A 510 -15.04 -3.98 0.17
C SER A 510 -14.65 -4.58 1.53
N ASN A 511 -13.84 -5.65 1.54
CA ASN A 511 -13.36 -6.27 2.78
C ASN A 511 -12.05 -5.67 3.31
N GLY A 512 -11.52 -4.63 2.66
CA GLY A 512 -10.26 -4.00 3.02
C GLY A 512 -9.07 -4.64 2.31
N ILE A 513 -7.87 -4.29 2.79
CA ILE A 513 -6.62 -4.85 2.29
C ILE A 513 -6.57 -6.33 2.64
N GLU A 514 -6.18 -7.17 1.67
CA GLU A 514 -6.08 -8.60 1.92
C GLU A 514 -4.94 -8.90 2.90
N ARG A 515 -5.30 -9.61 3.97
CA ARG A 515 -4.33 -10.20 4.88
C ARG A 515 -3.69 -11.40 4.20
N ALA A 516 -2.38 -11.32 4.06
CA ALA A 516 -1.59 -12.38 3.48
C ALA A 516 -1.77 -13.66 4.31
N SER A 517 -2.09 -14.75 3.62
CA SER A 517 -2.34 -16.04 4.26
C SER A 517 -1.02 -16.72 4.62
N GLU A 518 -0.96 -17.37 5.79
CA GLU A 518 0.19 -18.20 6.14
C GLU A 518 0.16 -19.47 5.29
N HIS A 519 1.25 -19.74 4.57
CA HIS A 519 1.38 -20.96 3.80
C HIS A 519 1.49 -22.15 4.77
N SER A 520 0.38 -22.83 5.05
CA SER A 520 0.45 -24.18 5.63
C SER A 520 1.06 -25.07 4.55
N VAL A 521 2.36 -25.36 4.65
CA VAL A 521 2.97 -26.44 3.88
C VAL A 521 2.19 -27.70 4.23
N LEU A 522 1.27 -28.09 3.34
CA LEU A 522 0.71 -29.44 3.35
C LEU A 522 1.91 -30.36 3.21
N SER A 523 2.36 -30.88 4.34
CA SER A 523 3.27 -32.01 4.39
C SER A 523 2.56 -33.16 3.70
N ASN A 524 2.73 -33.28 2.39
CA ASN A 524 2.43 -34.50 1.65
C ASN A 524 3.39 -35.58 2.17
N LYS A 525 3.04 -36.19 3.31
CA LYS A 525 3.46 -37.53 3.66
C LYS A 525 2.60 -38.48 2.83
N GLY A 526 3.09 -38.80 1.64
CA GLY A 526 2.69 -39.98 0.86
C GLY A 526 3.85 -40.95 0.85
#